data_AF-A0A3D3LDC8-F1
#
_entry.id   AF-A0A3D3LDC8-F1
#
_cell.length_a   1.000
_cell.length_b   1.000
_cell.length_c   1.000
_cell.angle_alpha   90.00
_cell.angle_beta   90.00
_cell.angle_gamma   90.00
#
_symmetry.space_group_name_H-M   'P 1'
#
loop_
_entity.id
_entity.type
_entity.pdbx_description
1 polymer ?
#
loop_
_entity_poly.entity_id
_entity_poly.type
_entity_poly.pdbx_seq_one_letter_code
_entity_poly.pdbx_strand_id
1 'polypeptide(L)'
;MLSTARILLIIAAAAPVHAAVDFQKQILPVLEKKCMECHKAPFEEDGRLKKPKADLRLDAAWAMLKGGETGAALVPGDLKKSYMFEVVTLPEDEDMFMPPEGDPLTKDEIALLKEWIESGADFGGWTGNMEGAPKDAVAAKPATPQVREHEELYAMLEKDLKPAPSDALEKARAAGAQVAPLKVDGALLRADFLTGVTKSDDEKVAALAGLKDHIARLDLGRTVISDEALRTVATFTRLVALDLRQTQVTDAGLAALAKLDKLQTLNLFGTSVTDAGVKHIADIKSLKQVYLFQSKVTPAGIKQLQAAIPGVKVTGGQ
;
A
#
# COMPACT_ATOMS: atom_id res chain seq x y z
N MET A 1 -37.55 -40.30 -1.62
CA MET A 1 -37.58 -38.98 -0.96
C MET A 1 -36.44 -38.14 -1.52
N LEU A 2 -36.72 -37.32 -2.54
CA LEU A 2 -35.73 -36.38 -3.08
C LEU A 2 -35.86 -35.07 -2.30
N SER A 3 -34.81 -34.66 -1.60
CA SER A 3 -34.71 -33.35 -0.95
C SER A 3 -33.82 -32.45 -1.80
N THR A 4 -34.42 -31.45 -2.43
CA THR A 4 -33.74 -30.41 -3.21
C THR A 4 -33.41 -29.24 -2.28
N ALA A 5 -32.15 -29.15 -1.82
CA ALA A 5 -31.67 -27.99 -1.10
C ALA A 5 -31.36 -26.84 -2.09
N ARG A 6 -32.20 -25.81 -2.06
CA ARG A 6 -31.94 -24.52 -2.73
C ARG A 6 -30.83 -23.78 -1.97
N ILE A 7 -29.66 -23.66 -2.58
CA ILE A 7 -28.59 -22.79 -2.11
C ILE A 7 -28.98 -21.35 -2.42
N LEU A 8 -29.23 -20.56 -1.38
CA LEU A 8 -29.49 -19.12 -1.47
C LEU A 8 -28.14 -18.41 -1.67
N LEU A 9 -27.92 -17.88 -2.88
CA LEU A 9 -26.74 -17.09 -3.21
C LEU A 9 -26.86 -15.71 -2.57
N ILE A 10 -26.14 -15.49 -1.47
CA ILE A 10 -26.02 -14.16 -0.86
C ILE A 10 -25.00 -13.38 -1.70
N ILE A 11 -25.49 -12.48 -2.55
CA ILE A 11 -24.67 -11.49 -3.24
C ILE A 11 -24.26 -10.46 -2.18
N ALA A 12 -23.01 -10.54 -1.72
CA ALA A 12 -22.39 -9.47 -0.95
C ALA A 12 -22.20 -8.28 -1.91
N ALA A 13 -22.98 -7.21 -1.70
CA ALA A 13 -22.77 -5.95 -2.39
C ALA A 13 -21.38 -5.41 -2.00
N ALA A 14 -20.47 -5.35 -2.97
CA ALA A 14 -19.21 -4.66 -2.81
C ALA A 14 -19.49 -3.17 -2.61
N ALA A 15 -18.96 -2.59 -1.53
CA ALA A 15 -18.98 -1.15 -1.34
C ALA A 15 -18.22 -0.49 -2.51
N PRO A 16 -18.73 0.64 -3.05
CA PRO A 16 -18.08 1.32 -4.16
C PRO A 16 -16.70 1.82 -3.75
N VAL A 17 -15.73 1.66 -4.65
CA VAL A 17 -14.48 2.43 -4.63
C VAL A 17 -14.89 3.90 -4.66
N HIS A 18 -14.64 4.65 -3.59
CA HIS A 18 -14.97 6.07 -3.54
C HIS A 18 -14.29 6.78 -4.72
N ALA A 19 -15.09 7.50 -5.52
CA ALA A 19 -14.58 8.37 -6.56
C ALA A 19 -13.65 9.41 -5.91
N ALA A 20 -12.54 9.74 -6.57
CA ALA A 20 -11.60 10.74 -6.09
C ALA A 20 -12.33 12.04 -5.68
N VAL A 21 -11.99 12.60 -4.53
CA VAL A 21 -12.61 13.82 -3.99
C VAL A 21 -12.45 14.98 -4.98
N ASP A 22 -13.57 15.58 -5.40
CA ASP A 22 -13.58 16.74 -6.29
C ASP A 22 -13.34 18.00 -5.45
N PHE A 23 -12.14 18.57 -5.52
CA PHE A 23 -11.76 19.74 -4.72
C PHE A 23 -12.73 20.90 -4.88
N GLN A 24 -13.08 21.27 -6.12
CA GLN A 24 -13.90 22.46 -6.35
C GLN A 24 -15.34 22.28 -5.84
N LYS A 25 -15.87 21.05 -5.89
CA LYS A 25 -17.24 20.76 -5.43
C LYS A 25 -17.34 20.44 -3.95
N GLN A 26 -16.31 19.83 -3.36
CA GLN A 26 -16.41 19.21 -2.03
C GLN A 26 -15.50 19.84 -0.99
N ILE A 27 -14.33 20.37 -1.37
CA ILE A 27 -13.36 20.95 -0.43
C ILE A 27 -13.40 22.47 -0.44
N LEU A 28 -13.40 23.08 -1.62
CA LEU A 28 -13.38 24.54 -1.79
C LEU A 28 -14.51 25.24 -1.02
N PRO A 29 -15.78 24.78 -1.04
CA PRO A 29 -16.85 25.41 -0.27
C PRO A 29 -16.60 25.38 1.25
N VAL A 30 -15.94 24.33 1.74
CA VAL A 30 -15.57 24.20 3.17
C VAL A 30 -14.50 25.23 3.51
N LEU A 31 -13.47 25.35 2.68
CA LEU A 31 -12.38 26.32 2.87
C LEU A 31 -12.90 27.76 2.79
N GLU A 32 -13.74 28.07 1.80
CA GLU A 32 -14.36 29.39 1.64
C GLU A 32 -15.16 29.79 2.87
N LYS A 33 -15.95 28.86 3.40
CA LYS A 33 -16.84 29.11 4.54
C LYS A 33 -16.10 29.17 5.87
N LYS A 34 -15.10 28.31 6.10
CA LYS A 34 -14.52 28.08 7.44
C LYS A 34 -13.10 28.60 7.60
N CYS A 35 -12.40 28.91 6.52
CA CYS A 35 -10.96 29.22 6.58
C CYS A 35 -10.64 30.58 5.96
N MET A 36 -11.23 30.91 4.81
CA MET A 36 -10.83 32.05 4.01
C MET A 36 -11.24 33.41 4.58
N GLU A 37 -12.11 33.47 5.59
CA GLU A 37 -12.39 34.73 6.28
C GLU A 37 -11.12 35.31 6.94
N CYS A 38 -10.32 34.45 7.56
CA CYS A 38 -9.07 34.81 8.24
C CYS A 38 -7.80 34.52 7.42
N HIS A 39 -7.86 33.58 6.46
CA HIS A 39 -6.72 33.10 5.69
C HIS A 39 -6.85 33.42 4.19
N LYS A 40 -7.14 34.68 3.84
CA LYS A 40 -7.14 35.15 2.44
C LYS A 40 -6.14 36.28 2.23
N ALA A 41 -5.97 36.69 0.98
CA ALA A 41 -5.18 37.85 0.64
C ALA A 41 -5.58 39.08 1.47
N PRO A 42 -4.64 40.00 1.79
CA PRO A 42 -4.96 41.20 2.52
C PRO A 42 -6.14 41.96 1.91
N PHE A 43 -7.06 42.40 2.74
CA PHE A 43 -8.28 43.08 2.30
C PHE A 43 -8.59 44.26 3.22
N GLU A 44 -9.29 45.26 2.68
CA GLU A 44 -9.74 46.40 3.46
C GLU A 44 -11.10 46.12 4.10
N GLU A 45 -11.21 46.43 5.39
CA GLU A 45 -12.46 46.38 6.15
C GLU A 45 -12.48 47.56 7.13
N ASP A 46 -13.56 48.34 7.11
CA ASP A 46 -13.70 49.57 7.92
C ASP A 46 -12.52 50.56 7.78
N GLY A 47 -11.96 50.66 6.56
CA GLY A 47 -10.82 51.54 6.26
C GLY A 47 -9.49 51.07 6.85
N ARG A 48 -9.40 49.82 7.32
CA ARG A 48 -8.17 49.20 7.81
C ARG A 48 -7.80 48.00 6.95
N LEU A 49 -6.53 47.91 6.57
CA LEU A 49 -6.00 46.74 5.89
C LEU A 49 -5.85 45.58 6.89
N LYS A 50 -6.67 44.54 6.74
CA LYS A 50 -6.54 43.28 7.47
C LYS A 50 -5.59 42.34 6.71
N LYS A 51 -4.64 41.74 7.43
CA LYS A 51 -3.70 40.74 6.91
C LYS A 51 -4.14 39.33 7.31
N PRO A 52 -3.75 38.30 6.54
CA PRO A 52 -4.02 36.91 6.93
C PRO A 52 -3.44 36.57 8.31
N LYS A 53 -4.18 35.82 9.12
CA LYS A 53 -3.67 35.30 10.39
C LYS A 53 -2.50 34.33 10.13
N ALA A 54 -1.47 34.37 10.98
CA ALA A 54 -0.25 33.55 10.90
C ALA A 54 0.51 33.60 9.54
N ASP A 55 0.35 34.70 8.80
CA ASP A 55 0.83 34.86 7.42
C ASP A 55 0.39 33.71 6.47
N LEU A 56 -0.70 33.02 6.84
CA LEU A 56 -1.20 31.85 6.13
C LEU A 56 -2.35 32.23 5.21
N ARG A 57 -2.22 31.86 3.93
CA ARG A 57 -3.27 32.00 2.93
C ARG A 57 -3.77 30.63 2.44
N LEU A 58 -5.07 30.49 2.46
CA LEU A 58 -5.85 29.33 2.01
C LEU A 58 -6.79 29.69 0.86
N ASP A 59 -6.71 30.90 0.32
CA ASP A 59 -7.47 31.35 -0.86
C ASP A 59 -6.71 31.11 -2.18
N ALA A 60 -5.58 30.40 -2.14
CA ALA A 60 -4.80 30.05 -3.33
C ALA A 60 -3.99 28.76 -3.14
N ALA A 61 -3.93 27.94 -4.18
CA ALA A 61 -3.23 26.65 -4.14
C ALA A 61 -1.73 26.84 -3.86
N TRP A 62 -1.08 27.80 -4.51
CA TRP A 62 0.34 28.10 -4.30
C TRP A 62 0.62 28.51 -2.84
N ALA A 63 -0.32 29.21 -2.21
CA ALA A 63 -0.17 29.72 -0.86
C ALA A 63 -0.38 28.63 0.19
N MET A 64 -1.32 27.69 -0.04
CA MET A 64 -1.49 26.51 0.82
C MET A 64 -0.22 25.64 0.83
N LEU A 65 0.41 25.47 -0.34
CA LEU A 65 1.65 24.69 -0.48
C LEU A 65 2.86 25.39 0.13
N LYS A 66 2.94 26.72 0.00
CA LYS A 66 3.98 27.52 0.66
C LYS A 66 3.81 27.50 2.19
N GLY A 67 2.57 27.60 2.65
CA GLY A 67 2.23 27.73 4.05
C GLY A 67 2.54 29.11 4.64
N GLY A 68 2.53 29.17 5.98
CA GLY A 68 2.73 30.40 6.77
C GLY A 68 3.91 30.29 7.73
N GLU A 69 3.80 30.93 8.90
CA GLU A 69 4.87 30.97 9.90
C GLU A 69 5.28 29.59 10.45
N THR A 70 4.37 28.62 10.44
CA THR A 70 4.59 27.25 10.94
C THR A 70 5.10 26.28 9.87
N GLY A 71 5.39 26.77 8.66
CA GLY A 71 5.76 25.95 7.51
C GLY A 71 4.58 25.63 6.60
N ALA A 72 4.72 24.61 5.75
CA ALA A 72 3.72 24.23 4.75
C ALA A 72 2.38 23.89 5.41
N ALA A 73 1.30 24.56 4.98
CA ALA A 73 -0.03 24.24 5.48
C ALA A 73 -0.54 22.93 4.89
N LEU A 74 -0.16 22.64 3.65
CA LEU A 74 -0.54 21.45 2.90
C LEU A 74 0.69 20.77 2.31
N VAL A 75 0.82 19.46 2.55
CA VAL A 75 1.77 18.60 1.85
C VAL A 75 0.99 17.50 1.13
N PRO A 76 0.85 17.58 -0.21
CA PRO A 76 0.15 16.59 -1.01
C PRO A 76 0.61 15.14 -0.72
N GLY A 77 -0.34 14.27 -0.37
CA GLY A 77 -0.08 12.85 -0.08
C GLY A 77 0.50 12.57 1.32
N ASP A 78 0.78 13.59 2.14
CA ASP A 78 1.34 13.43 3.47
C ASP A 78 0.50 14.16 4.52
N LEU A 79 -0.50 13.44 5.05
CA LEU A 79 -1.40 13.94 6.08
C LEU A 79 -0.67 14.41 7.33
N LYS A 80 0.42 13.73 7.72
CA LYS A 80 1.19 14.04 8.93
C LYS A 80 2.02 15.31 8.80
N LYS A 81 2.35 15.71 7.57
CA LYS A 81 3.06 16.97 7.30
C LYS A 81 2.13 18.11 6.88
N SER A 82 0.83 17.84 6.76
CA SER A 82 -0.17 18.85 6.39
C SER A 82 -0.70 19.53 7.64
N TYR A 83 -0.04 20.61 8.06
CA TYR A 83 -0.36 21.31 9.31
C TYR A 83 -1.83 21.77 9.40
N MET A 84 -2.46 22.11 8.26
CA MET A 84 -3.88 22.46 8.25
C MET A 84 -4.79 21.34 8.76
N PHE A 85 -4.42 20.07 8.56
CA PHE A 85 -5.21 18.93 9.02
C PHE A 85 -5.04 18.69 10.52
N GLU A 86 -3.85 18.96 11.06
CA GLU A 86 -3.57 18.86 12.49
C GLU A 86 -4.46 19.84 13.27
N VAL A 87 -4.41 21.13 12.93
CA VAL A 87 -5.11 22.18 13.69
C VAL A 87 -6.63 22.08 13.65
N VAL A 88 -7.22 21.54 12.58
CA VAL A 88 -8.68 21.33 12.49
C VAL A 88 -9.17 20.05 13.19
N THR A 89 -8.24 19.22 13.68
CA THR A 89 -8.56 17.98 14.41
C THR A 89 -8.13 18.01 15.88
N LEU A 90 -7.55 19.12 16.33
CA LEU A 90 -7.28 19.35 17.75
C LEU A 90 -8.60 19.43 18.55
N PRO A 91 -8.56 19.14 19.86
CA PRO A 91 -9.62 19.53 20.79
C PRO A 91 -9.95 21.04 20.69
N GLU A 92 -11.25 21.39 20.78
CA GLU A 92 -11.72 22.78 20.63
C GLU A 92 -11.18 23.74 21.71
N ASP A 93 -10.70 23.21 22.83
CA ASP A 93 -10.12 23.96 23.95
C ASP A 93 -8.61 24.23 23.81
N GLU A 94 -7.97 23.73 22.75
CA GLU A 94 -6.57 23.99 22.46
C GLU A 94 -6.38 25.32 21.72
N ASP A 95 -5.38 26.11 22.10
CA ASP A 95 -5.12 27.45 21.52
C ASP A 95 -4.90 27.44 20.00
N MET A 96 -4.42 26.32 19.46
CA MET A 96 -4.12 26.15 18.05
C MET A 96 -5.29 25.55 17.25
N PHE A 97 -6.43 25.28 17.89
CA PHE A 97 -7.61 24.78 17.22
C PHE A 97 -8.11 25.76 16.16
N MET A 98 -8.45 25.23 14.98
CA MET A 98 -8.98 26.01 13.87
C MET A 98 -10.30 25.42 13.36
N PRO A 99 -11.30 26.26 13.04
CA PRO A 99 -11.28 27.72 13.14
C PRO A 99 -11.44 28.21 14.60
N PRO A 100 -10.84 29.35 14.98
CA PRO A 100 -10.94 29.88 16.34
C PRO A 100 -12.30 30.54 16.63
N GLU A 101 -13.02 30.90 15.56
CA GLU A 101 -14.34 31.53 15.58
C GLU A 101 -15.19 30.86 14.49
N GLY A 102 -16.49 30.67 14.76
CA GLY A 102 -17.41 29.98 13.85
C GLY A 102 -17.53 28.48 14.10
N ASP A 103 -18.24 27.78 13.22
CA ASP A 103 -18.52 26.34 13.39
C ASP A 103 -17.27 25.49 13.04
N PRO A 104 -16.86 24.54 13.90
CA PRO A 104 -15.87 23.51 13.60
C PRO A 104 -16.15 22.76 12.29
N LEU A 105 -15.11 22.18 11.69
CA LEU A 105 -15.33 21.22 10.61
C LEU A 105 -16.12 20.01 11.14
N THR A 106 -17.15 19.62 10.41
CA THR A 106 -17.92 18.41 10.70
C THR A 106 -17.05 17.19 10.41
N LYS A 107 -17.43 16.04 10.99
CA LYS A 107 -16.70 14.77 10.76
C LYS A 107 -16.59 14.41 9.27
N ASP A 108 -17.63 14.71 8.49
CA ASP A 108 -17.64 14.43 7.05
C ASP A 108 -16.71 15.37 6.28
N GLU A 109 -16.66 16.66 6.65
CA GLU A 109 -15.72 17.64 6.08
C GLU A 109 -14.26 17.28 6.43
N ILE A 110 -14.00 16.83 7.66
CA ILE A 110 -12.68 16.33 8.07
C ILE A 110 -12.31 15.07 7.27
N ALA A 111 -13.25 14.15 7.07
CA ALA A 111 -13.01 12.94 6.28
C ALA A 111 -12.70 13.27 4.82
N LEU A 112 -13.44 14.20 4.22
CA LEU A 112 -13.17 14.68 2.86
C LEU A 112 -11.80 15.35 2.75
N LEU A 113 -11.47 16.23 3.70
CA LEU A 113 -10.16 16.90 3.73
C LEU A 113 -9.03 15.87 3.86
N LYS A 114 -9.18 14.87 4.73
CA LYS A 114 -8.23 13.77 4.88
C LYS A 114 -8.03 13.02 3.57
N GLU A 115 -9.11 12.56 2.95
CA GLU A 115 -9.07 11.78 1.72
C GLU A 115 -8.47 12.57 0.56
N TRP A 116 -8.81 13.86 0.45
CA TRP A 116 -8.21 14.77 -0.53
C TRP A 116 -6.71 14.93 -0.32
N ILE A 117 -6.24 15.14 0.92
CA ILE A 117 -4.80 15.25 1.22
C ILE A 117 -4.08 13.94 0.91
N GLU A 118 -4.58 12.80 1.40
CA GLU A 118 -3.96 11.47 1.21
C GLU A 118 -3.92 11.06 -0.26
N SER A 119 -4.90 11.48 -1.06
CA SER A 119 -4.94 11.22 -2.51
C SER A 119 -4.06 12.15 -3.34
N GLY A 120 -3.35 13.10 -2.71
CA GLY A 120 -2.39 13.97 -3.39
C GLY A 120 -2.89 15.40 -3.62
N ALA A 121 -3.95 15.81 -2.93
CA ALA A 121 -4.47 17.17 -2.91
C ALA A 121 -4.63 17.80 -4.31
N ASP A 122 -5.31 17.09 -5.21
CA ASP A 122 -5.61 17.61 -6.54
C ASP A 122 -6.61 18.77 -6.46
N PHE A 123 -6.19 19.96 -6.89
CA PHE A 123 -7.02 21.16 -6.89
C PHE A 123 -8.00 21.21 -8.08
N GLY A 124 -7.97 20.23 -8.99
CA GLY A 124 -8.85 20.20 -10.16
C GLY A 124 -8.64 21.40 -11.08
N GLY A 125 -7.41 21.92 -11.16
CA GLY A 125 -7.07 23.11 -11.94
C GLY A 125 -7.41 24.45 -11.27
N TRP A 126 -7.96 24.46 -10.05
CA TRP A 126 -8.16 25.70 -9.29
C TRP A 126 -6.82 26.26 -8.82
N THR A 127 -6.56 27.53 -9.13
CA THR A 127 -5.34 28.24 -8.69
C THR A 127 -5.59 29.18 -7.52
N GLY A 128 -6.84 29.65 -7.39
CA GLY A 128 -7.24 30.69 -6.44
C GLY A 128 -6.57 32.03 -6.72
N ASN A 129 -6.42 32.84 -5.67
CA ASN A 129 -5.91 34.21 -5.77
C ASN A 129 -4.37 34.25 -5.99
N MET A 130 -3.97 34.73 -7.16
CA MET A 130 -2.57 34.78 -7.60
C MET A 130 -1.80 36.06 -7.17
N GLU A 131 -2.42 36.95 -6.41
CA GLU A 131 -1.75 38.13 -5.88
C GLU A 131 -0.58 37.72 -4.97
N GLY A 132 0.62 38.25 -5.24
CA GLY A 132 1.83 37.92 -4.49
C GLY A 132 2.40 36.53 -4.78
N ALA A 133 1.88 35.81 -5.78
CA ALA A 133 2.40 34.51 -6.17
C ALA A 133 3.85 34.62 -6.69
N PRO A 134 4.76 33.70 -6.28
CA PRO A 134 6.08 33.56 -6.87
C PRO A 134 6.04 33.44 -8.40
N LYS A 135 7.10 33.88 -9.10
CA LYS A 135 7.15 33.80 -10.58
C LYS A 135 7.10 32.36 -11.11
N ASP A 136 7.47 31.41 -10.27
CA ASP A 136 7.45 29.96 -10.46
C ASP A 136 6.27 29.29 -9.73
N ALA A 137 5.29 30.06 -9.25
CA ALA A 137 4.04 29.53 -8.72
C ALA A 137 3.26 28.85 -9.84
N VAL A 138 3.57 27.57 -10.06
CA VAL A 138 2.84 26.72 -10.98
C VAL A 138 1.45 26.48 -10.36
N ALA A 139 0.40 26.47 -11.18
CA ALA A 139 -0.83 25.79 -10.83
C ALA A 139 -0.44 24.44 -10.23
N ALA A 140 -0.97 24.11 -9.05
CA ALA A 140 -0.67 22.85 -8.39
C ALA A 140 -0.85 21.74 -9.43
N LYS A 141 0.27 21.19 -9.91
CA LYS A 141 0.21 20.03 -10.79
C LYS A 141 -0.53 18.98 -9.98
N PRO A 142 -1.54 18.30 -10.55
CA PRO A 142 -2.13 17.15 -9.89
C PRO A 142 -0.95 16.31 -9.40
N ALA A 143 -0.86 16.10 -8.09
CA ALA A 143 0.12 15.14 -7.62
C ALA A 143 -0.23 13.87 -8.38
N THR A 144 0.75 13.31 -9.10
CA THR A 144 0.64 11.95 -9.61
C THR A 144 0.07 11.14 -8.45
N PRO A 145 -1.08 10.45 -8.63
CA PRO A 145 -1.61 9.59 -7.59
C PRO A 145 -0.42 8.83 -7.05
N GLN A 146 -0.20 8.85 -5.72
CA GLN A 146 0.81 7.97 -5.15
C GLN A 146 0.26 6.55 -5.30
N VAL A 147 0.33 6.02 -6.52
CA VAL A 147 0.13 4.62 -6.82
C VAL A 147 1.13 3.96 -5.92
N ARG A 148 0.61 3.20 -4.94
CA ARG A 148 1.47 2.54 -3.97
C ARG A 148 2.49 1.75 -4.78
N GLU A 149 3.77 1.83 -4.46
CA GLU A 149 4.86 1.21 -5.25
C GLU A 149 4.56 -0.27 -5.61
N HIS A 150 3.79 -0.95 -4.76
CA HIS A 150 3.26 -2.29 -4.94
C HIS A 150 2.24 -2.44 -6.08
N GLU A 151 1.35 -1.47 -6.27
CA GLU A 151 0.40 -1.41 -7.38
C GLU A 151 1.10 -1.16 -8.72
N GLU A 152 2.14 -0.31 -8.75
CA GLU A 152 2.97 -0.11 -9.95
C GLU A 152 3.69 -1.40 -10.35
N LEU A 153 4.27 -2.10 -9.37
CA LEU A 153 4.91 -3.40 -9.61
C LEU A 153 3.92 -4.40 -10.20
N TYR A 154 2.72 -4.56 -9.63
CA TYR A 154 1.74 -5.48 -10.17
C TYR A 154 1.23 -5.07 -11.54
N ALA A 155 1.01 -3.77 -11.81
CA ALA A 155 0.67 -3.29 -13.13
C ALA A 155 1.76 -3.63 -14.16
N MET A 156 3.03 -3.46 -13.80
CA MET A 156 4.18 -3.86 -14.65
C MET A 156 4.22 -5.38 -14.88
N LEU A 157 3.99 -6.18 -13.84
CA LEU A 157 4.00 -7.64 -13.93
C LEU A 157 2.79 -8.21 -14.67
N GLU A 158 1.69 -7.49 -14.70
CA GLU A 158 0.47 -7.91 -15.39
C GLU A 158 0.43 -7.43 -16.84
N LYS A 159 1.30 -6.49 -17.21
CA LYS A 159 1.41 -6.00 -18.57
C LYS A 159 1.58 -7.16 -19.55
N ASP A 160 0.70 -7.19 -20.55
CA ASP A 160 0.64 -8.20 -21.62
C ASP A 160 0.39 -9.64 -21.14
N LEU A 161 -0.02 -9.83 -19.87
CA LEU A 161 -0.33 -11.14 -19.33
C LEU A 161 -1.77 -11.53 -19.70
N LYS A 162 -1.89 -12.64 -20.44
CA LYS A 162 -3.19 -13.25 -20.75
C LYS A 162 -3.77 -13.94 -19.51
N PRO A 163 -5.11 -14.12 -19.44
CA PRO A 163 -5.74 -14.91 -18.38
C PRO A 163 -5.10 -16.29 -18.23
N ALA A 164 -5.08 -16.80 -16.99
CA ALA A 164 -4.51 -18.10 -16.69
C ALA A 164 -5.28 -19.24 -17.41
N PRO A 165 -4.59 -20.30 -17.86
CA PRO A 165 -5.24 -21.45 -18.50
C PRO A 165 -6.24 -22.12 -17.55
N SER A 166 -7.45 -22.40 -18.04
CA SER A 166 -8.53 -22.97 -17.22
C SER A 166 -8.20 -24.37 -16.71
N ASP A 167 -7.54 -25.19 -17.52
CA ASP A 167 -7.05 -26.52 -17.16
C ASP A 167 -5.99 -26.46 -16.05
N ALA A 168 -5.08 -25.48 -16.10
CA ALA A 168 -4.10 -25.26 -15.05
C ALA A 168 -4.76 -24.81 -13.73
N LEU A 169 -5.78 -23.96 -13.81
CA LEU A 169 -6.57 -23.53 -12.64
C LEU A 169 -7.35 -24.71 -12.02
N GLU A 170 -7.94 -25.57 -12.84
CA GLU A 170 -8.64 -26.78 -12.37
C GLU A 170 -7.67 -27.76 -11.72
N LYS A 171 -6.51 -28.01 -12.34
CA LYS A 171 -5.46 -28.87 -11.77
C LYS A 171 -4.96 -28.36 -10.43
N ALA A 172 -4.71 -27.06 -10.31
CA ALA A 172 -4.30 -26.44 -9.05
C ALA A 172 -5.36 -26.63 -7.95
N ARG A 173 -6.64 -26.39 -8.27
CA ARG A 173 -7.75 -26.58 -7.33
C ARG A 173 -7.95 -28.03 -6.94
N ALA A 174 -7.80 -28.97 -7.87
CA ALA A 174 -7.86 -30.40 -7.60
C ALA A 174 -6.74 -30.87 -6.66
N ALA A 175 -5.57 -30.23 -6.71
CA ALA A 175 -4.47 -30.47 -5.78
C ALA A 175 -4.71 -29.87 -4.36
N GLY A 176 -5.78 -29.10 -4.19
CA GLY A 176 -6.17 -28.47 -2.92
C GLY A 176 -5.76 -27.01 -2.79
N ALA A 177 -5.22 -26.39 -3.84
CA ALA A 177 -4.87 -24.98 -3.83
C ALA A 177 -6.10 -24.09 -3.99
N GLN A 178 -6.20 -23.05 -3.18
CA GLN A 178 -7.12 -21.94 -3.40
C GLN A 178 -6.44 -20.92 -4.31
N VAL A 179 -7.02 -20.68 -5.49
CA VAL A 179 -6.43 -19.78 -6.50
C VAL A 179 -7.44 -18.70 -6.86
N ALA A 180 -7.02 -17.44 -6.73
CA ALA A 180 -7.83 -16.25 -6.99
C ALA A 180 -7.00 -15.14 -7.63
N PRO A 181 -7.61 -14.24 -8.42
CA PRO A 181 -6.90 -13.08 -8.96
C PRO A 181 -6.57 -12.07 -7.85
N LEU A 182 -5.49 -11.30 -8.03
CA LEU A 182 -5.07 -10.25 -7.09
C LEU A 182 -6.00 -9.03 -7.09
N LYS A 183 -6.64 -8.77 -8.23
CA LYS A 183 -7.61 -7.68 -8.44
C LYS A 183 -8.77 -8.19 -9.30
N VAL A 184 -9.88 -7.45 -9.31
CA VAL A 184 -11.00 -7.74 -10.22
C VAL A 184 -10.49 -7.68 -11.67
N ASP A 185 -10.83 -8.70 -12.45
CA ASP A 185 -10.39 -8.89 -13.85
C ASP A 185 -8.87 -8.95 -14.07
N GLY A 186 -8.10 -9.21 -13.01
CA GLY A 186 -6.66 -9.41 -13.09
C GLY A 186 -6.24 -10.81 -13.56
N ALA A 187 -5.16 -10.88 -14.33
CA ALA A 187 -4.49 -12.11 -14.72
C ALA A 187 -3.46 -12.59 -13.67
N LEU A 188 -2.94 -11.70 -12.81
CA LEU A 188 -2.06 -12.12 -11.71
C LEU A 188 -2.84 -12.80 -10.60
N LEU A 189 -2.27 -13.88 -10.07
CA LEU A 189 -2.92 -14.77 -9.12
C LEU A 189 -2.23 -14.74 -7.76
N ARG A 190 -3.06 -14.91 -6.73
CA ARG A 190 -2.64 -15.47 -5.43
C ARG A 190 -3.03 -16.94 -5.37
N ALA A 191 -2.17 -17.74 -4.75
CA ALA A 191 -2.43 -19.14 -4.44
C ALA A 191 -2.09 -19.45 -2.99
N ASP A 192 -2.89 -20.29 -2.34
CA ASP A 192 -2.62 -20.78 -0.99
C ASP A 192 -3.14 -22.21 -0.77
N PHE A 193 -2.64 -22.87 0.27
CA PHE A 193 -3.11 -24.20 0.71
C PHE A 193 -3.73 -24.17 2.11
N LEU A 194 -4.40 -23.06 2.49
CA LEU A 194 -4.90 -22.87 3.85
C LEU A 194 -5.86 -23.98 4.30
N THR A 195 -6.59 -24.57 3.36
CA THR A 195 -7.38 -25.79 3.58
C THR A 195 -6.53 -27.04 3.31
N GLY A 196 -6.22 -27.81 4.36
CA GLY A 196 -5.48 -29.06 4.20
C GLY A 196 -3.96 -28.92 4.28
N VAL A 197 -3.45 -27.92 5.02
CA VAL A 197 -2.01 -27.66 5.18
C VAL A 197 -1.20 -28.91 5.55
N THR A 198 -1.68 -29.75 6.48
CA THR A 198 -0.97 -30.97 6.92
C THR A 198 -0.88 -32.06 5.86
N LYS A 199 -1.63 -31.95 4.77
CA LYS A 199 -1.60 -32.85 3.62
C LYS A 199 -1.00 -32.20 2.38
N SER A 200 -0.52 -30.96 2.48
CA SER A 200 0.00 -30.20 1.35
C SER A 200 1.51 -30.39 1.29
N ASP A 201 1.96 -31.18 0.32
CA ASP A 201 3.34 -31.61 0.12
C ASP A 201 3.91 -31.08 -1.21
N ASP A 202 5.13 -31.51 -1.53
CA ASP A 202 5.86 -31.04 -2.70
C ASP A 202 5.15 -31.38 -4.02
N GLU A 203 4.44 -32.53 -4.08
CA GLU A 203 3.68 -32.95 -5.26
C GLU A 203 2.50 -32.01 -5.53
N LYS A 204 1.80 -31.58 -4.46
CA LYS A 204 0.71 -30.62 -4.58
C LYS A 204 1.20 -29.24 -5.02
N VAL A 205 2.37 -28.80 -4.56
CA VAL A 205 2.99 -27.56 -5.07
C VAL A 205 3.39 -27.73 -6.53
N ALA A 206 3.90 -28.89 -6.94
CA ALA A 206 4.23 -29.19 -8.34
C ALA A 206 3.00 -29.10 -9.27
N ALA A 207 1.80 -29.35 -8.76
CA ALA A 207 0.56 -29.16 -9.52
C ALA A 207 0.31 -27.70 -9.95
N LEU A 208 0.95 -26.72 -9.29
CA LEU A 208 0.88 -25.29 -9.65
C LEU A 208 1.76 -24.91 -10.84
N ALA A 209 2.60 -25.82 -11.37
CA ALA A 209 3.57 -25.49 -12.44
C ALA A 209 2.94 -24.90 -13.71
N GLY A 210 1.67 -25.22 -14.01
CA GLY A 210 0.91 -24.65 -15.13
C GLY A 210 0.54 -23.17 -14.95
N LEU A 211 0.68 -22.63 -13.73
CA LEU A 211 0.38 -21.25 -13.36
C LEU A 211 1.64 -20.41 -13.06
N LYS A 212 2.83 -20.92 -13.43
CA LYS A 212 4.13 -20.31 -13.12
C LYS A 212 4.27 -18.86 -13.58
N ASP A 213 3.62 -18.49 -14.68
CA ASP A 213 3.67 -17.14 -15.25
C ASP A 213 2.62 -16.20 -14.66
N HIS A 214 1.77 -16.70 -13.76
CA HIS A 214 0.62 -15.98 -13.20
C HIS A 214 0.68 -15.80 -11.69
N ILE A 215 1.39 -16.67 -10.96
CA ILE A 215 1.45 -16.58 -9.49
C ILE A 215 2.37 -15.43 -9.06
N ALA A 216 1.78 -14.43 -8.41
CA ALA A 216 2.48 -13.29 -7.81
C ALA A 216 2.49 -13.34 -6.27
N ARG A 217 1.57 -14.08 -5.64
CA ARG A 217 1.57 -14.32 -4.19
C ARG A 217 1.33 -15.80 -3.91
N LEU A 218 2.15 -16.40 -3.06
CA LEU A 218 2.05 -17.80 -2.69
C LEU A 218 2.16 -17.97 -1.18
N ASP A 219 1.13 -18.52 -0.53
CA ASP A 219 1.16 -18.92 0.89
C ASP A 219 1.22 -20.45 1.00
N LEU A 220 2.38 -20.98 1.39
CA LEU A 220 2.63 -22.38 1.71
C LEU A 220 2.82 -22.58 3.22
N GLY A 221 2.43 -21.62 4.04
CA GLY A 221 2.63 -21.63 5.47
C GLY A 221 1.94 -22.81 6.16
N ARG A 222 2.65 -23.44 7.09
CA ARG A 222 2.22 -24.60 7.89
C ARG A 222 1.98 -25.88 7.09
N THR A 223 2.40 -25.89 5.82
CA THR A 223 2.33 -27.09 4.99
C THR A 223 3.48 -28.04 5.31
N VAL A 224 3.43 -29.27 4.79
CA VAL A 224 4.47 -30.29 5.02
C VAL A 224 5.51 -30.32 3.90
N ILE A 225 5.61 -29.24 3.10
CA ILE A 225 6.59 -29.12 2.01
C ILE A 225 8.03 -29.16 2.53
N SER A 226 8.93 -29.59 1.66
CA SER A 226 10.37 -29.63 1.84
C SER A 226 11.07 -28.68 0.86
N ASP A 227 12.41 -28.76 0.80
CA ASP A 227 13.23 -28.03 -0.16
C ASP A 227 12.87 -28.36 -1.62
N GLU A 228 12.28 -29.53 -1.90
CA GLU A 228 11.91 -29.94 -3.26
C GLU A 228 10.80 -29.05 -3.85
N ALA A 229 9.81 -28.63 -3.04
CA ALA A 229 8.81 -27.66 -3.49
C ALA A 229 9.43 -26.37 -4.01
N LEU A 230 10.55 -25.92 -3.44
CA LEU A 230 11.20 -24.66 -3.84
C LEU A 230 11.80 -24.73 -5.24
N ARG A 231 12.05 -25.91 -5.81
CA ARG A 231 12.41 -26.04 -7.23
C ARG A 231 11.26 -25.63 -8.14
N THR A 232 10.03 -25.98 -7.78
CA THR A 232 8.84 -25.55 -8.51
C THR A 232 8.62 -24.05 -8.29
N VAL A 233 8.69 -23.58 -7.05
CA VAL A 233 8.50 -22.15 -6.72
C VAL A 233 9.51 -21.26 -7.43
N ALA A 234 10.75 -21.72 -7.61
CA ALA A 234 11.79 -21.00 -8.36
C ALA A 234 11.42 -20.75 -9.84
N THR A 235 10.42 -21.46 -10.39
CA THR A 235 9.92 -21.20 -11.75
C THR A 235 8.92 -20.06 -11.82
N PHE A 236 8.43 -19.56 -10.67
CA PHE A 236 7.39 -18.52 -10.60
C PHE A 236 8.03 -17.14 -10.70
N THR A 237 8.48 -16.77 -11.89
CA THR A 237 9.28 -15.55 -12.13
C THR A 237 8.59 -14.23 -11.80
N ARG A 238 7.25 -14.24 -11.64
CA ARG A 238 6.45 -13.07 -11.22
C ARG A 238 6.14 -13.05 -9.72
N LEU A 239 6.72 -13.95 -8.93
CA LEU A 239 6.44 -14.07 -7.50
C LEU A 239 6.97 -12.84 -6.73
N VAL A 240 6.07 -12.14 -6.05
CA VAL A 240 6.35 -10.94 -5.25
C VAL A 240 6.31 -11.24 -3.76
N ALA A 241 5.45 -12.16 -3.32
CA ALA A 241 5.35 -12.55 -1.92
C ALA A 241 5.29 -14.08 -1.77
N LEU A 242 6.16 -14.61 -0.91
CA LEU A 242 6.22 -16.02 -0.58
C LEU A 242 6.17 -16.22 0.93
N ASP A 243 5.21 -17.02 1.39
CA ASP A 243 5.11 -17.44 2.78
C ASP A 243 5.47 -18.93 2.93
N LEU A 244 6.51 -19.22 3.71
CA LEU A 244 7.02 -20.56 4.03
C LEU A 244 7.00 -20.81 5.55
N ARG A 245 6.24 -20.03 6.31
CA ARG A 245 6.24 -20.12 7.78
C ARG A 245 5.93 -21.53 8.24
N GLN A 246 6.69 -22.05 9.20
CA GLN A 246 6.47 -23.37 9.81
C GLN A 246 6.42 -24.52 8.79
N THR A 247 7.27 -24.47 7.77
CA THR A 247 7.49 -25.56 6.80
C THR A 247 8.78 -26.32 7.13
N GLN A 248 9.08 -27.40 6.40
CA GLN A 248 10.31 -28.19 6.57
C GLN A 248 11.49 -27.66 5.74
N VAL A 249 11.37 -26.44 5.20
CA VAL A 249 12.40 -25.80 4.37
C VAL A 249 13.68 -25.53 5.19
N THR A 250 14.82 -25.74 4.53
CA THR A 250 16.17 -25.55 5.05
C THR A 250 17.00 -24.62 4.16
N ASP A 251 18.26 -24.42 4.51
CA ASP A 251 19.21 -23.62 3.74
C ASP A 251 19.34 -24.10 2.28
N ALA A 252 19.25 -25.42 2.05
CA ALA A 252 19.41 -26.02 0.73
C ALA A 252 18.29 -25.59 -0.23
N GLY A 253 17.05 -25.48 0.25
CA GLY A 253 15.92 -25.02 -0.55
C GLY A 253 16.02 -23.54 -0.92
N LEU A 254 16.57 -22.69 -0.04
CA LEU A 254 16.69 -21.25 -0.30
C LEU A 254 17.61 -20.93 -1.48
N ALA A 255 18.60 -21.77 -1.76
CA ALA A 255 19.47 -21.61 -2.93
C ALA A 255 18.68 -21.56 -4.26
N ALA A 256 17.54 -22.25 -4.34
CA ALA A 256 16.70 -22.24 -5.54
C ALA A 256 16.01 -20.88 -5.78
N LEU A 257 15.77 -20.10 -4.73
CA LEU A 257 15.01 -18.85 -4.80
C LEU A 257 15.84 -17.66 -5.30
N ALA A 258 17.16 -17.78 -5.41
CA ALA A 258 18.08 -16.69 -5.77
C ALA A 258 17.75 -16.00 -7.11
N LYS A 259 17.00 -16.67 -8.00
CA LYS A 259 16.60 -16.15 -9.32
C LYS A 259 15.30 -15.34 -9.30
N LEU A 260 14.58 -15.30 -8.18
CA LEU A 260 13.29 -14.61 -8.06
C LEU A 260 13.48 -13.11 -7.84
N ASP A 261 13.93 -12.40 -8.88
CA ASP A 261 14.30 -10.98 -8.88
C ASP A 261 13.13 -9.99 -8.70
N LYS A 262 11.90 -10.51 -8.52
CA LYS A 262 10.68 -9.74 -8.18
C LYS A 262 10.20 -9.98 -6.76
N LEU A 263 10.81 -10.90 -6.02
CA LEU A 263 10.41 -11.26 -4.67
C LEU A 263 10.72 -10.11 -3.71
N GLN A 264 9.68 -9.55 -3.09
CA GLN A 264 9.77 -8.44 -2.15
C GLN A 264 9.53 -8.87 -0.71
N THR A 265 8.68 -9.88 -0.50
CA THR A 265 8.32 -10.38 0.83
C THR A 265 8.60 -11.87 0.95
N LEU A 266 9.39 -12.25 1.94
CA LEU A 266 9.71 -13.65 2.24
C LEU A 266 9.48 -13.94 3.73
N ASN A 267 8.59 -14.88 4.04
CA ASN A 267 8.34 -15.32 5.40
C ASN A 267 8.97 -16.70 5.66
N LEU A 268 9.96 -16.74 6.55
CA LEU A 268 10.68 -17.95 6.97
C LEU A 268 10.50 -18.22 8.47
N PHE A 269 9.46 -17.63 9.08
CA PHE A 269 9.14 -17.82 10.48
C PHE A 269 9.07 -19.31 10.84
N GLY A 270 9.72 -19.73 11.92
CA GLY A 270 9.62 -21.11 12.41
C GLY A 270 10.16 -22.18 11.46
N THR A 271 11.08 -21.83 10.55
CA THR A 271 11.77 -22.78 9.66
C THR A 271 13.13 -23.20 10.24
N SER A 272 13.79 -24.19 9.63
CA SER A 272 15.13 -24.64 10.05
C SER A 272 16.29 -23.87 9.41
N VAL A 273 16.01 -22.73 8.76
CA VAL A 273 17.00 -21.88 8.09
C VAL A 273 18.00 -21.28 9.07
N THR A 274 19.27 -21.25 8.67
CA THR A 274 20.41 -20.70 9.40
C THR A 274 21.05 -19.52 8.65
N ASP A 275 22.12 -18.94 9.21
CA ASP A 275 22.93 -17.91 8.55
C ASP A 275 23.45 -18.37 7.17
N ALA A 276 23.63 -19.67 6.93
CA ALA A 276 24.03 -20.19 5.63
C ALA A 276 22.92 -19.99 4.57
N GLY A 277 21.66 -20.24 4.91
CA GLY A 277 20.53 -20.02 4.01
C GLY A 277 20.29 -18.53 3.73
N VAL A 278 20.57 -17.67 4.70
CA VAL A 278 20.48 -16.21 4.51
C VAL A 278 21.44 -15.71 3.42
N LYS A 279 22.62 -16.32 3.27
CA LYS A 279 23.55 -15.99 2.19
C LYS A 279 22.96 -16.22 0.81
N HIS A 280 22.10 -17.23 0.65
CA HIS A 280 21.45 -17.51 -0.63
C HIS A 280 20.41 -16.46 -1.02
N ILE A 281 19.64 -15.96 -0.06
CA ILE A 281 18.63 -14.92 -0.32
C ILE A 281 19.22 -13.50 -0.38
N ALA A 282 20.48 -13.32 0.04
CA ALA A 282 21.18 -12.04 -0.05
C ALA A 282 21.35 -11.53 -1.49
N ASP A 283 21.28 -12.42 -2.49
CA ASP A 283 21.35 -12.08 -3.91
C ASP A 283 20.01 -11.55 -4.47
N ILE A 284 18.90 -11.74 -3.75
CA ILE A 284 17.57 -11.29 -4.14
C ILE A 284 17.40 -9.81 -3.78
N LYS A 285 18.02 -8.92 -4.55
CA LYS A 285 18.09 -7.47 -4.26
C LYS A 285 16.74 -6.76 -4.23
N SER A 286 15.68 -7.41 -4.71
CA SER A 286 14.30 -6.92 -4.63
C SER A 286 13.66 -7.07 -3.25
N LEU A 287 14.25 -7.84 -2.33
CA LEU A 287 13.66 -8.09 -1.01
C LEU A 287 13.53 -6.79 -0.20
N LYS A 288 12.34 -6.57 0.33
CA LYS A 288 11.98 -5.43 1.18
C LYS A 288 11.63 -5.86 2.59
N GLN A 289 11.06 -7.05 2.76
CA GLN A 289 10.60 -7.56 4.04
C GLN A 289 10.94 -9.04 4.18
N VAL A 290 11.65 -9.39 5.25
CA VAL A 290 11.98 -10.79 5.59
C VAL A 290 11.58 -11.07 7.04
N TYR A 291 10.87 -12.17 7.28
CA TYR A 291 10.50 -12.63 8.62
C TYR A 291 11.31 -13.86 8.99
N LEU A 292 12.07 -13.76 10.09
CA LEU A 292 13.02 -14.79 10.54
C LEU A 292 12.81 -15.24 11.99
N PHE A 293 11.76 -14.76 12.66
CA PHE A 293 11.48 -15.14 14.04
C PHE A 293 11.28 -16.66 14.17
N GLN A 294 11.81 -17.26 15.23
CA GLN A 294 11.83 -18.73 15.44
C GLN A 294 12.55 -19.54 14.33
N SER A 295 13.36 -18.90 13.49
CA SER A 295 14.38 -19.60 12.69
C SER A 295 15.67 -19.83 13.49
N LYS A 296 16.69 -20.42 12.87
CA LYS A 296 18.04 -20.59 13.45
C LYS A 296 19.01 -19.50 12.99
N VAL A 297 18.51 -18.41 12.39
CA VAL A 297 19.32 -17.28 11.95
C VAL A 297 19.73 -16.44 13.16
N THR A 298 21.02 -16.14 13.27
CA THR A 298 21.57 -15.34 14.35
C THR A 298 21.47 -13.84 14.06
N PRO A 299 21.65 -12.97 15.07
CA PRO A 299 21.81 -11.53 14.86
C PRO A 299 22.94 -11.17 13.88
N ALA A 300 23.98 -12.01 13.75
CA ALA A 300 25.05 -11.80 12.79
C ALA A 300 24.57 -12.07 11.34
N GLY A 301 23.80 -13.15 11.12
CA GLY A 301 23.18 -13.42 9.83
C GLY A 301 22.23 -12.31 9.37
N ILE A 302 21.44 -11.75 10.30
CA ILE A 302 20.56 -10.60 10.01
C ILE A 302 21.36 -9.37 9.57
N LYS A 303 22.44 -9.04 10.28
CA LYS A 303 23.31 -7.92 9.91
C LYS A 303 23.94 -8.13 8.54
N GLN A 304 24.36 -9.37 8.22
CA GLN A 304 24.88 -9.71 6.89
C GLN A 304 23.82 -9.48 5.80
N LEU A 305 22.57 -9.90 6.02
CA LEU A 305 21.48 -9.67 5.07
C LEU A 305 21.21 -8.18 4.84
N GLN A 306 21.16 -7.39 5.92
CA GLN A 306 20.94 -5.94 5.86
C GLN A 306 22.08 -5.20 5.17
N ALA A 307 23.32 -5.67 5.34
CA ALA A 307 24.47 -5.13 4.62
C ALA A 307 24.41 -5.47 3.12
N ALA A 308 23.95 -6.67 2.77
CA ALA A 308 23.85 -7.13 1.38
C ALA A 308 22.66 -6.51 0.62
N ILE A 309 21.59 -6.14 1.34
CA ILE A 309 20.37 -5.54 0.79
C ILE A 309 20.01 -4.28 1.60
N PRO A 310 20.58 -3.12 1.26
CA PRO A 310 20.29 -1.88 1.99
C PRO A 310 18.81 -1.55 2.00
N GLY A 311 18.25 -1.27 3.18
CA GLY A 311 16.84 -0.92 3.36
C GLY A 311 15.88 -2.10 3.55
N VAL A 312 16.35 -3.35 3.49
CA VAL A 312 15.52 -4.52 3.82
C VAL A 312 15.09 -4.46 5.29
N LYS A 313 13.79 -4.59 5.51
CA LYS A 313 13.21 -4.74 6.85
C LYS A 313 13.26 -6.20 7.25
N VAL A 314 13.95 -6.49 8.34
CA VAL A 314 14.05 -7.84 8.90
C VAL A 314 13.35 -7.86 10.24
N THR A 315 12.39 -8.78 10.39
CA THR A 315 11.65 -8.98 11.64
C THR A 315 12.04 -10.32 12.25
N GLY A 316 12.65 -10.27 13.43
CA GLY A 316 13.03 -11.45 14.21
C GLY A 316 14.44 -11.99 13.90
N GLY A 317 14.74 -13.12 14.52
CA GLY A 317 16.04 -13.81 14.63
C GLY A 317 15.95 -14.78 15.82
N GLN A 318 16.93 -15.67 15.97
CA GLN A 318 17.04 -16.58 17.11
C GLN A 318 17.06 -15.83 18.45
#